data_AF-A0A7V8HPR7-F1
#
_entry.id   AF-A0A7V8HPR7-F1
#
_cell.length_a   1.000
_cell.length_b   1.000
_cell.length_c   1.000
_cell.angle_alpha   90.00
_cell.angle_beta   90.00
_cell.angle_gamma   90.00
#
_symmetry.space_group_name_H-M   'P 1'
#
loop_
_entity.id
_entity.type
_entity.pdbx_description
1 polymer ?
#
loop_
_entity_poly.entity_id
_entity_poly.type
_entity_poly.pdbx_seq_one_letter_code
_entity_poly.pdbx_strand_id
1 'polypeptide(L)'
;MLYTRDGSQEYVVERSRTFKDRWIIKFEDIDNRDASEALNGLELYGEADDPELMLEEDAWYPRDLVGLEARMAEDNGLGAPAGLVVGKVVDVIDGAQSLLKIRLSDAYLASLASDGAPAADGAASEPSSLPSKGTEDQQAESDRIEKTALVPFVEQLVPDIDLDEGYLTLDPPGGLIPGLKGEA
;
A
#
# COMPACT_ATOMS: atom_id res chain seq x y z
N MET A 1 8.96 -4.27 25.89
CA MET A 1 10.20 -5.07 26.04
C MET A 1 10.57 -5.63 24.67
N LEU A 2 11.84 -5.98 24.46
CA LEU A 2 12.30 -6.62 23.23
C LEU A 2 12.98 -7.95 23.54
N TYR A 3 12.89 -8.92 22.63
CA TYR A 3 13.39 -10.28 22.81
C TYR A 3 14.24 -10.72 21.64
N THR A 4 15.16 -11.65 21.87
CA THR A 4 15.79 -12.40 20.78
C THR A 4 14.78 -13.29 20.07
N ARG A 5 15.07 -13.69 18.83
CA ARG A 5 14.18 -14.54 18.01
C ARG A 5 13.70 -15.81 18.73
N ASP A 6 14.55 -16.41 19.55
CA ASP A 6 14.28 -17.63 20.30
C ASP A 6 13.63 -17.38 21.67
N GLY A 7 13.37 -16.11 22.01
CA GLY A 7 12.83 -15.68 23.30
C GLY A 7 13.76 -15.94 24.49
N SER A 8 15.00 -16.38 24.24
CA SER A 8 15.93 -16.79 25.31
C SER A 8 16.49 -15.61 26.09
N GLN A 9 16.54 -14.44 25.46
CA GLN A 9 17.12 -13.24 26.04
C GLN A 9 16.22 -12.03 25.84
N GLU A 10 16.02 -11.31 26.94
CA GLU A 10 15.14 -10.15 27.03
C GLU A 10 15.98 -8.86 27.18
N TYR A 11 15.49 -7.79 26.58
CA TYR A 11 16.05 -6.47 26.63
C TYR A 11 14.98 -5.45 27.03
N VAL A 12 15.16 -4.88 28.22
CA VAL A 12 14.29 -3.83 28.75
C VAL A 12 14.76 -2.47 28.22
N VAL A 13 13.87 -1.76 27.52
CA VAL A 13 14.15 -0.43 27.00
C VAL A 13 14.01 0.59 28.14
N GLU A 14 15.13 1.17 28.57
CA GLU A 14 15.16 2.26 29.55
C GLU A 14 14.73 3.59 28.91
N ARG A 15 15.23 3.86 27.71
CA ARG A 15 14.95 5.11 26.99
C ARG A 15 15.09 4.94 25.48
N SER A 16 14.22 5.60 24.74
CA SER A 16 14.35 5.75 23.29
C SER A 16 14.42 7.22 22.90
N ARG A 17 15.08 7.49 21.78
CA ARG A 17 14.98 8.77 21.06
C ARG A 17 15.34 8.59 19.60
N THR A 18 14.86 9.52 18.78
CA THR A 18 15.22 9.59 17.36
C THR A 18 16.28 10.66 17.14
N PHE A 19 17.24 10.40 16.27
CA PHE A 19 18.27 11.36 15.88
C PHE A 19 18.74 11.10 14.45
N LYS A 20 18.59 12.09 13.55
CA LYS A 20 18.99 12.00 12.13
C LYS A 20 18.51 10.70 11.47
N ASP A 21 17.19 10.46 11.50
CA ASP A 21 16.52 9.29 10.92
C ASP A 21 16.97 7.93 11.46
N ARG A 22 17.59 7.92 12.65
CA ARG A 22 18.00 6.70 13.36
C ARG A 22 17.36 6.67 14.73
N TRP A 23 16.92 5.48 15.12
CA TRP A 23 16.50 5.21 16.49
C TRP A 23 17.72 4.92 17.36
N ILE A 24 17.81 5.59 18.50
CA ILE A 24 18.77 5.31 19.55
C ILE A 24 17.99 4.79 20.74
N ILE A 25 18.23 3.53 21.09
CA ILE A 25 17.59 2.83 22.19
C ILE A 25 18.67 2.58 23.24
N LYS A 26 18.36 2.91 24.49
CA LYS A 26 19.17 2.62 25.67
C LYS A 26 18.43 1.51 26.44
N PHE A 27 19.11 0.39 26.62
CA PHE A 27 18.64 -0.71 27.45
C PHE A 27 19.17 -0.57 28.88
N GLU A 28 18.39 -1.03 29.87
CA GLU A 28 18.75 -0.90 31.28
C GLU A 28 20.13 -1.52 31.57
N ASP A 29 20.36 -2.77 31.15
CA ASP A 29 21.59 -3.53 31.43
C ASP A 29 22.76 -3.27 30.47
N ILE A 30 22.62 -2.33 29.52
CA ILE A 30 23.65 -2.04 28.50
C ILE A 30 24.14 -0.62 28.67
N ASP A 31 25.10 -0.41 29.58
CA ASP A 31 25.55 0.91 30.03
C ASP A 31 26.92 1.34 29.53
N ASN A 32 27.64 0.45 28.85
CA ASN A 32 28.98 0.70 28.35
C ASN A 32 29.11 0.41 26.86
N ARG A 33 30.18 0.94 26.28
CA ARG A 33 30.45 0.86 24.85
C ARG A 33 30.66 -0.58 24.39
N ASP A 34 31.45 -1.36 25.13
CA ASP A 34 31.74 -2.76 24.77
C ASP A 34 30.46 -3.61 24.76
N ALA A 35 29.59 -3.45 25.76
CA ALA A 35 28.29 -4.13 25.82
C ALA A 35 27.36 -3.69 24.67
N SER A 36 27.39 -2.40 24.29
CA SER A 36 26.62 -1.91 23.14
C SER A 36 27.14 -2.49 21.83
N GLU A 37 28.47 -2.56 21.67
CA GLU A 37 29.11 -3.10 20.46
C GLU A 37 28.86 -4.60 20.31
N ALA A 38 28.75 -5.35 21.42
CA ALA A 38 28.41 -6.77 21.41
C ALA A 38 27.00 -7.07 20.86
N LEU A 39 26.09 -6.09 20.88
CA LEU A 39 24.73 -6.22 20.35
C LEU A 39 24.62 -5.80 18.87
N ASN A 40 25.72 -5.39 18.23
CA ASN A 40 25.68 -5.02 16.81
C ASN A 40 25.27 -6.23 15.95
N GLY A 41 24.24 -6.02 15.11
CA GLY A 41 23.70 -7.07 14.25
C GLY A 41 22.74 -8.01 14.97
N LEU A 42 22.45 -7.79 16.26
CA LEU A 42 21.41 -8.52 16.96
C LEU A 42 20.04 -8.04 16.50
N GLU A 43 19.22 -8.97 16.02
CA GLU A 43 17.82 -8.74 15.72
C GLU A 43 16.98 -8.91 16.97
N LEU A 44 16.18 -7.88 17.27
CA LEU A 44 15.31 -7.83 18.44
C LEU A 44 13.86 -7.71 17.99
N TYR A 45 12.97 -8.44 18.66
CA TYR A 45 11.55 -8.54 18.34
C TYR A 45 10.74 -7.99 19.50
N GLY A 46 9.71 -7.20 19.20
CA GLY A 46 8.68 -6.83 20.17
C GLY A 46 7.61 -7.91 20.22
N GLU A 47 6.91 -7.99 21.33
CA GLU A 47 5.62 -8.66 21.37
C GLU A 47 4.70 -7.93 20.38
N ALA A 48 4.08 -8.67 19.45
CA ALA A 48 3.01 -8.10 18.64
C ALA A 48 1.86 -7.76 19.58
N ASP A 49 1.21 -6.62 19.39
CA ASP A 49 0.06 -6.32 20.24
C ASP A 49 -1.01 -7.39 20.07
N ASP A 50 -1.84 -7.57 21.10
CA ASP A 50 -2.88 -8.60 21.11
C ASP A 50 -3.87 -8.36 19.96
N PRO A 51 -4.02 -9.33 19.02
CA PRO A 51 -4.95 -9.18 17.92
C PRO A 51 -6.40 -9.02 18.39
N GLU A 52 -6.80 -9.59 19.53
CA GLU A 52 -8.17 -9.41 20.05
C GLU A 52 -8.43 -7.96 20.50
N LEU A 53 -7.42 -7.28 21.04
CA LEU A 53 -7.52 -5.87 21.42
C LEU A 53 -7.43 -4.94 20.20
N MET A 54 -6.70 -5.33 19.15
CA MET A 54 -6.64 -4.58 17.89
C MET A 54 -7.93 -4.65 17.07
N LEU A 55 -8.61 -5.81 17.10
CA LEU A 55 -9.89 -6.03 16.44
C LEU A 55 -11.01 -5.19 17.06
N GLU A 56 -10.93 -4.86 18.35
CA GLU A 56 -11.90 -3.96 19.02
C GLU A 56 -11.71 -2.48 18.65
N GLU A 57 -10.53 -2.07 18.19
CA GLU A 57 -10.20 -0.67 17.89
C GLU A 57 -10.22 -0.34 16.39
N ASP A 58 -10.68 -1.25 15.53
CA ASP A 58 -10.58 -1.10 14.06
C ASP A 58 -9.14 -0.67 13.67
N ALA A 59 -8.11 -1.28 14.27
CA ALA A 59 -6.72 -0.87 14.08
C ALA A 59 -5.97 -1.87 13.21
N TRP A 60 -5.47 -1.42 12.05
CA TRP A 60 -4.76 -2.27 11.08
C TRP A 60 -3.30 -1.84 10.93
N TYR A 61 -2.39 -2.79 10.74
CA TYR A 61 -1.05 -2.44 10.30
C TYR A 61 -1.03 -2.20 8.78
N PRO A 62 -0.32 -1.17 8.29
CA PRO A 62 -0.17 -0.91 6.85
C PRO A 62 0.30 -2.12 6.03
N ARG A 63 1.04 -3.05 6.65
CA ARG A 63 1.54 -4.25 5.99
C ARG A 63 0.44 -5.29 5.73
N ASP A 64 -0.62 -5.30 6.53
CA ASP A 64 -1.71 -6.27 6.42
C ASP A 64 -2.65 -5.93 5.26
N LEU A 65 -2.65 -4.67 4.83
CA LEU A 65 -3.44 -4.19 3.70
C LEU A 65 -2.87 -4.65 2.35
N VAL A 66 -1.59 -4.99 2.28
CA VAL A 66 -0.93 -5.38 1.03
C VAL A 66 -1.42 -6.77 0.61
N GLY A 67 -1.94 -6.85 -0.62
CA GLY A 67 -2.49 -8.08 -1.19
C GLY A 67 -4.02 -8.14 -1.19
N LEU A 68 -4.69 -7.28 -0.40
CA LEU A 68 -6.14 -7.21 -0.35
C LEU A 68 -6.74 -6.78 -1.69
N GLU A 69 -7.91 -7.33 -2.01
CA GLU A 69 -8.71 -6.90 -3.16
C GLU A 69 -9.42 -5.58 -2.88
N ALA A 70 -9.22 -4.61 -3.76
CA ALA A 70 -9.89 -3.32 -3.71
C ALA A 70 -11.22 -3.37 -4.47
N ARG A 71 -12.33 -3.25 -3.75
CA ARG A 71 -13.70 -3.32 -4.27
C ARG A 71 -14.44 -2.01 -4.08
N MET A 72 -15.40 -1.66 -4.94
CA MET A 72 -16.25 -0.50 -4.72
C MET A 72 -17.27 -0.76 -3.60
N ALA A 73 -17.44 0.19 -2.69
CA ALA A 73 -18.44 0.15 -1.63
C ALA A 73 -19.87 0.15 -2.20
N GLU A 74 -20.85 -0.39 -1.46
CA GLU A 74 -22.25 -0.47 -1.92
C GLU A 74 -22.85 0.92 -2.18
N ASP A 75 -22.62 1.87 -1.28
CA ASP A 75 -23.13 3.24 -1.34
C ASP A 75 -22.09 4.23 -1.90
N ASN A 76 -21.18 3.77 -2.78
CA ASN A 76 -20.14 4.65 -3.32
C ASN A 76 -20.72 5.86 -4.07
N GLY A 77 -20.15 7.04 -3.83
CA GLY A 77 -20.60 8.30 -4.43
C GLY A 77 -20.35 8.44 -5.93
N LEU A 78 -19.77 7.41 -6.58
CA LEU A 78 -19.46 7.41 -8.02
C LEU A 78 -20.48 6.64 -8.86
N GLY A 79 -21.48 6.01 -8.24
CA GLY A 79 -22.47 5.19 -8.95
C GLY A 79 -21.89 3.92 -9.58
N ALA A 80 -20.69 3.51 -9.17
CA ALA A 80 -20.09 2.27 -9.64
C ALA A 80 -20.84 1.06 -9.05
N PRO A 81 -20.88 -0.09 -9.74
CA PRO A 81 -21.48 -1.29 -9.18
C PRO A 81 -20.83 -1.69 -7.85
N ALA A 82 -21.67 -1.93 -6.84
CA ALA A 82 -21.26 -2.50 -5.56
C ALA A 82 -20.43 -3.77 -5.78
N GLY A 83 -19.29 -3.89 -5.07
CA GLY A 83 -18.41 -5.04 -5.18
C GLY A 83 -17.59 -5.10 -6.47
N LEU A 84 -17.61 -4.07 -7.33
CA LEU A 84 -16.73 -4.00 -8.50
C LEU A 84 -15.27 -4.08 -8.06
N VAL A 85 -14.58 -5.13 -8.49
CA VAL A 85 -13.16 -5.32 -8.20
C VAL A 85 -12.33 -4.39 -9.09
N VAL A 86 -11.76 -3.36 -8.49
CA VAL A 86 -10.89 -2.41 -9.18
C VAL A 86 -9.49 -2.99 -9.36
N GLY A 87 -8.96 -3.65 -8.33
CA GLY A 87 -7.59 -4.10 -8.33
C GLY A 87 -7.13 -4.75 -7.02
N LYS A 88 -5.82 -4.77 -6.80
CA LYS A 88 -5.22 -5.23 -5.54
C LYS A 88 -4.27 -4.20 -4.96
N VAL A 89 -4.26 -4.07 -3.65
CA VAL A 89 -3.25 -3.27 -2.94
C VAL A 89 -1.89 -3.93 -3.14
N VAL A 90 -0.92 -3.18 -3.65
CA VAL A 90 0.45 -3.67 -3.88
C VAL A 90 1.48 -2.99 -2.99
N ASP A 91 1.13 -1.85 -2.39
CA ASP A 91 2.00 -1.11 -1.49
C ASP A 91 1.18 -0.14 -0.62
N VAL A 92 1.73 0.23 0.53
CA VAL A 92 1.21 1.31 1.37
C VAL A 92 2.34 2.30 1.62
N ILE A 93 2.19 3.50 1.06
CA ILE A 93 3.18 4.55 1.13
C ILE A 93 2.90 5.37 2.38
N ASP A 94 3.83 5.31 3.33
CA ASP A 94 3.79 6.13 4.55
C ASP A 94 4.43 7.52 4.30
N GLY A 95 3.82 8.56 4.87
CA GLY A 95 4.16 9.95 4.60
C GLY A 95 3.36 10.91 5.49
N ALA A 96 3.11 12.14 5.03
CA ALA A 96 2.24 13.06 5.77
C ALA A 96 0.77 12.56 5.84
N GLN A 97 0.37 11.75 4.85
CA GLN A 97 -0.85 10.96 4.83
C GLN A 97 -0.50 9.60 4.22
N SER A 98 -1.08 8.52 4.73
CA SER A 98 -0.88 7.19 4.15
C SER A 98 -1.61 7.06 2.81
N LEU A 99 -0.97 6.46 1.81
CA LEU A 99 -1.56 6.22 0.48
C LEU A 99 -1.52 4.73 0.14
N LEU A 100 -2.67 4.15 -0.22
CA LEU A 100 -2.75 2.84 -0.83
C LEU A 100 -2.35 2.93 -2.30
N LYS A 101 -1.37 2.11 -2.70
CA LYS A 101 -1.07 1.87 -4.11
C LYS A 101 -1.84 0.66 -4.58
N ILE A 102 -2.84 0.89 -5.42
CA ILE A 102 -3.68 -0.16 -5.99
C ILE A 102 -3.22 -0.45 -7.40
N ARG A 103 -2.85 -1.68 -7.68
CA ARG A 103 -2.67 -2.16 -9.06
C ARG A 103 -4.02 -2.56 -9.62
N LEU A 104 -4.44 -1.85 -10.67
CA LEU A 104 -5.69 -2.10 -11.38
C LEU A 104 -5.67 -3.49 -12.01
N SER A 105 -6.80 -4.20 -11.94
CA SER A 105 -6.94 -5.51 -12.54
C SER A 105 -7.09 -5.40 -14.06
N ASP A 106 -6.62 -6.40 -14.81
CA ASP A 106 -6.81 -6.44 -16.26
C ASP A 106 -8.30 -6.46 -16.64
N ALA A 107 -9.13 -7.11 -15.80
CA ALA A 107 -10.58 -7.14 -15.98
C ALA A 107 -11.21 -5.74 -15.88
N TYR A 108 -10.78 -4.96 -14.89
CA TYR A 108 -11.22 -3.58 -14.71
C TYR A 108 -10.75 -2.67 -15.86
N LEU A 109 -9.50 -2.80 -16.29
CA LEU A 109 -8.99 -2.05 -17.44
C LEU A 109 -9.72 -2.41 -18.75
N ALA A 110 -10.04 -3.68 -18.94
CA ALA A 110 -10.81 -4.15 -20.09
C ALA A 110 -12.27 -3.65 -20.09
N SER A 111 -12.89 -3.51 -18.91
CA SER A 111 -14.24 -2.93 -18.82
C SER A 111 -14.24 -1.45 -19.19
N LEU A 112 -13.22 -0.68 -18.79
CA LEU A 112 -13.07 0.72 -19.20
C LEU A 112 -12.94 0.89 -20.72
N ALA A 113 -12.22 -0.02 -21.39
CA ALA A 113 -12.08 0.00 -22.84
C ALA A 113 -13.40 -0.32 -23.57
N SER A 114 -14.32 -1.01 -22.90
CA SER A 114 -15.59 -1.47 -23.49
C SER A 114 -16.73 -0.44 -23.31
N ASP A 115 -16.68 0.41 -22.28
CA ASP A 115 -17.76 1.33 -21.89
C ASP A 115 -17.65 2.75 -22.50
N GLY A 116 -16.58 3.05 -23.24
CA GLY A 116 -16.49 4.30 -24.00
C GLY A 116 -15.10 4.72 -24.43
N ALA A 117 -14.68 4.30 -25.62
CA ALA A 117 -13.69 5.06 -26.39
C ALA A 117 -14.34 6.35 -26.91
N PRO A 118 -13.87 7.56 -26.56
CA PRO A 118 -14.08 8.69 -27.45
C PRO A 118 -13.17 8.49 -28.66
N ALA A 119 -13.76 8.67 -29.85
CA ALA A 119 -13.03 8.70 -31.11
C ALA A 119 -11.85 9.68 -31.02
N ALA A 120 -10.62 9.16 -31.04
CA ALA A 120 -9.47 9.91 -31.50
C ALA A 120 -9.57 9.98 -33.04
N ASP A 121 -10.31 10.96 -33.54
CA ASP A 121 -10.35 11.28 -34.96
C ASP A 121 -9.07 12.05 -35.34
N GLY A 122 -8.26 11.44 -36.20
CA GLY A 122 -7.50 12.13 -37.24
C GLY A 122 -6.19 12.83 -36.87
N ALA A 123 -5.06 12.13 -37.06
CA ALA A 123 -4.00 12.58 -37.97
C ALA A 123 -2.98 11.45 -38.24
N ALA A 124 -3.06 10.88 -39.44
CA ALA A 124 -2.05 10.00 -40.02
C ALA A 124 -0.75 10.77 -40.35
N SER A 125 0.41 10.12 -40.22
CA SER A 125 1.33 9.85 -41.36
C SER A 125 2.66 9.22 -40.90
N GLU A 126 2.75 7.93 -41.19
CA GLU A 126 3.90 7.14 -41.69
C GLU A 126 5.18 6.85 -40.87
N PRO A 127 5.75 5.64 -41.08
CA PRO A 127 6.81 5.06 -40.24
C PRO A 127 8.21 5.24 -40.83
N SER A 128 9.21 5.46 -39.98
CA SER A 128 10.61 5.29 -40.35
C SER A 128 11.30 4.36 -39.36
N SER A 129 11.89 3.30 -39.91
CA SER A 129 12.64 2.25 -39.21
C SER A 129 14.03 2.73 -38.82
N LEU A 130 14.50 2.35 -37.63
CA LEU A 130 15.65 1.45 -37.40
C LEU A 130 15.88 1.24 -35.88
N PRO A 131 16.38 0.07 -35.46
CA PRO A 131 16.24 -0.43 -34.10
C PRO A 131 17.41 -0.02 -33.19
N SER A 132 17.10 0.37 -31.96
CA SER A 132 18.09 0.53 -30.89
C SER A 132 17.66 -0.27 -29.68
N LYS A 133 18.42 -1.34 -29.45
CA LYS A 133 18.33 -2.35 -28.40
C LYS A 133 18.33 -1.69 -27.01
N GLY A 134 17.24 -1.83 -26.24
CA GLY A 134 17.18 -1.38 -24.83
C GLY A 134 15.81 -0.98 -24.26
N THR A 135 14.69 -1.37 -24.89
CA THR A 135 13.36 -0.76 -24.64
C THR A 135 12.41 -1.61 -23.80
N GLU A 136 12.73 -2.87 -23.49
CA GLU A 136 11.80 -3.78 -22.80
C GLU A 136 11.60 -3.41 -21.31
N ASP A 137 12.67 -3.07 -20.58
CA ASP A 137 12.57 -2.68 -19.16
C ASP A 137 11.88 -1.32 -18.93
N GLN A 138 12.10 -0.35 -19.83
CA GLN A 138 11.55 1.02 -19.67
C GLN A 138 10.08 1.12 -20.09
N GLN A 139 9.64 0.28 -21.04
CA GLN A 139 8.23 0.20 -21.45
C GLN A 139 7.40 -0.50 -20.38
N ALA A 140 7.90 -1.58 -19.78
CA ALA A 140 7.21 -2.34 -18.73
C ALA A 140 7.05 -1.56 -17.41
N GLU A 141 8.02 -0.72 -17.05
CA GLU A 141 7.95 0.18 -15.89
C GLU A 141 6.84 1.24 -16.09
N SER A 142 6.79 1.86 -17.27
CA SER A 142 5.74 2.84 -17.62
C SER A 142 4.35 2.19 -17.66
N ASP A 143 4.21 1.01 -18.27
CA ASP A 143 2.96 0.24 -18.31
C ASP A 143 2.48 -0.19 -16.90
N ARG A 144 3.43 -0.45 -15.98
CA ARG A 144 3.11 -0.75 -14.57
C ARG A 144 2.65 0.48 -13.80
N ILE A 145 3.22 1.66 -14.09
CA ILE A 145 2.82 2.93 -13.44
C ILE A 145 1.44 3.36 -13.95
N GLU A 146 1.15 3.22 -15.23
CA GLU A 146 -0.16 3.57 -15.83
C GLU A 146 -1.32 2.69 -15.33
N LYS A 147 -1.02 1.51 -14.78
CA LYS A 147 -2.02 0.57 -14.22
C LYS A 147 -2.12 0.65 -12.70
N THR A 148 -1.70 1.76 -12.10
CA THR A 148 -1.82 1.96 -10.65
C THR A 148 -2.63 3.20 -10.30
N ALA A 149 -3.43 3.09 -9.24
CA ALA A 149 -4.14 4.20 -8.62
C ALA A 149 -3.60 4.44 -7.21
N LEU A 150 -3.59 5.69 -6.78
CA LEU A 150 -3.20 6.08 -5.42
C LEU A 150 -4.45 6.58 -4.70
N VAL A 151 -4.83 5.90 -3.62
CA VAL A 151 -6.00 6.23 -2.82
C VAL A 151 -5.55 6.60 -1.40
N PRO A 152 -5.90 7.78 -0.87
CA PRO A 152 -5.62 8.11 0.51
C PRO A 152 -6.26 7.10 1.47
N PHE A 153 -5.46 6.58 2.41
CA PHE A 153 -5.93 5.64 3.40
C PHE A 153 -6.58 6.37 4.57
N VAL A 154 -7.87 6.67 4.41
CA VAL A 154 -8.72 7.29 5.42
C VAL A 154 -10.07 6.58 5.44
N GLU A 155 -10.71 6.46 6.60
CA GLU A 155 -11.99 5.75 6.78
C GLU A 155 -13.08 6.19 5.81
N GLN A 156 -13.10 7.46 5.41
CA GLN A 156 -14.07 7.97 4.44
C GLN A 156 -13.91 7.36 3.04
N LEU A 157 -12.68 7.03 2.65
CA LEU A 157 -12.38 6.46 1.32
C LEU A 157 -12.23 4.94 1.38
N VAL A 158 -11.91 4.40 2.54
CA VAL A 158 -11.76 2.96 2.80
C VAL A 158 -12.61 2.62 4.02
N PRO A 159 -13.94 2.49 3.86
CA PRO A 159 -14.86 2.39 4.99
C PRO A 159 -14.92 1.00 5.63
N ASP A 160 -14.50 -0.05 4.92
CA ASP A 160 -14.56 -1.44 5.40
C ASP A 160 -13.35 -2.23 4.93
N ILE A 161 -12.74 -2.99 5.85
CA ILE A 161 -11.56 -3.82 5.62
C ILE A 161 -11.81 -5.19 6.24
N ASP A 162 -11.89 -6.21 5.39
CA ASP A 162 -12.07 -7.60 5.80
C ASP A 162 -10.79 -8.39 5.52
N LEU A 163 -9.99 -8.62 6.56
CA LEU A 163 -8.73 -9.36 6.46
C LEU A 163 -8.96 -10.86 6.28
N ASP A 164 -10.07 -11.40 6.78
CA ASP A 164 -10.41 -12.82 6.70
C ASP A 164 -10.85 -13.21 5.28
N GLU A 165 -11.70 -12.39 4.67
CA GLU A 165 -12.11 -12.53 3.27
C GLU A 165 -11.09 -11.95 2.28
N GLY A 166 -10.14 -11.14 2.75
CA GLY A 166 -9.01 -10.63 1.99
C GLY A 166 -9.37 -9.48 1.04
N TYR A 167 -10.30 -8.61 1.42
CA TYR A 167 -10.68 -7.44 0.63
C TYR A 167 -10.84 -6.17 1.48
N LEU A 168 -10.86 -5.03 0.79
CA LEU A 168 -11.30 -3.75 1.34
C LEU A 168 -12.29 -3.10 0.38
N THR A 169 -13.16 -2.26 0.91
CA THR A 169 -14.08 -1.45 0.11
C THR A 169 -13.55 -0.04 -0.09
N LEU A 170 -13.93 0.59 -1.19
CA LEU A 170 -13.51 1.91 -1.60
C LEU A 170 -14.70 2.80 -1.90
N ASP A 171 -14.67 4.01 -1.36
CA ASP A 171 -15.52 5.13 -1.76
C ASP A 171 -14.67 6.36 -2.13
N PRO A 172 -13.90 6.30 -3.23
CA PRO A 172 -13.03 7.38 -3.65
C PRO A 172 -13.85 8.53 -4.26
N PRO A 173 -13.43 9.81 -4.10
CA PRO A 173 -13.91 10.86 -4.98
C PRO A 173 -13.49 10.61 -6.42
N GLY A 174 -14.25 11.18 -7.36
CA GLY A 174 -14.02 11.00 -8.79
C GLY A 174 -12.62 11.44 -9.22
N GLY A 175 -12.02 10.70 -10.16
CA GLY A 175 -10.70 11.02 -10.73
C GLY A 175 -9.50 10.45 -9.98
N LEU A 176 -9.67 9.82 -8.80
CA LEU A 176 -8.60 9.07 -8.15
C LEU A 176 -8.30 7.73 -8.83
N ILE A 177 -9.34 7.08 -9.35
CA ILE A 177 -9.25 5.80 -10.05
C ILE A 177 -9.57 6.05 -11.52
N PRO A 178 -8.68 5.66 -12.46
CA PRO A 178 -8.93 5.81 -13.88
C PRO A 178 -10.30 5.24 -14.28
N GLY A 179 -11.08 6.02 -15.02
CA GLY A 179 -12.39 5.61 -15.52
C GLY A 179 -13.57 5.79 -14.56
N LEU A 180 -13.34 6.01 -13.27
CA LEU A 180 -14.43 6.40 -12.35
C LEU A 180 -14.53 7.92 -12.27
N LYS A 181 -15.67 8.45 -12.72
CA LYS A 181 -16.01 9.88 -12.62
C LYS A 181 -17.19 10.00 -11.66
N GLY A 182 -17.12 10.96 -10.74
CA GLY A 182 -18.28 11.29 -9.89
C GLY A 182 -19.34 11.98 -10.73
N GLU A 183 -20.62 11.70 -10.46
CA GLU A 183 -21.69 12.58 -10.93
C GLU A 183 -21.54 13.94 -10.21
N ALA A 184 -21.60 15.01 -10.99
CA ALA A 184 -21.49 16.39 -10.50
C ALA A 184 -22.82 16.92 -9.97
#